data_AF-A0A7Z6UUV8-F1
#
_entry.id   AF-A0A7Z6UUV8-F1
#
_cell.length_a   1.000
_cell.length_b   1.000
_cell.length_c   1.000
_cell.angle_alpha   90.00
_cell.angle_beta   90.00
_cell.angle_gamma   90.00
#
_symmetry.space_group_name_H-M   'P 1'
#
loop_
_entity.id
_entity.type
_entity.pdbx_description
1 polymer ?
#
loop_
_entity_poly.entity_id
_entity_poly.type
_entity_poly.pdbx_seq_one_letter_code
_entity_poly.pdbx_strand_id
1 'polypeptide(L)'
;MYRVRKEGFDETWAVLDHRWVQKVAYPTWAVPLLNAYGVALEQRWPSVYPAPEKVQLSFFERPGNTSPNGCPDLIGKDPTIDMDTLKARTEYQQEEMPCTAFDMKYTKINPLILKLGGMGVVVGIVSLGVSPDSWVEYKVAAGMLFGCSMMAMIMPFTVPFITTQRRNVERQLPLALERAPKYQARLGKRFLG
;
A
#
# COMPACT_ATOMS: atom_id res chain seq x y z
N MET A 1 -26.77 4.78 -13.83
CA MET A 1 -26.35 3.39 -13.53
C MET A 1 -25.38 2.92 -14.59
N TYR A 2 -24.50 1.97 -14.30
CA TYR A 2 -23.46 1.54 -15.25
C TYR A 2 -23.44 0.03 -15.44
N ARG A 3 -23.40 -0.41 -16.69
CA ARG A 3 -23.11 -1.81 -17.04
C ARG A 3 -21.61 -1.95 -17.31
N VAL A 4 -20.93 -2.77 -16.55
CA VAL A 4 -19.49 -2.99 -16.66
C VAL A 4 -19.23 -4.41 -17.14
N ARG A 5 -18.60 -4.51 -18.31
CA ARG A 5 -18.18 -5.78 -18.92
C ARG A 5 -16.67 -5.84 -19.00
N LYS A 6 -16.05 -6.70 -18.19
CA LYS A 6 -14.59 -6.85 -18.18
C LYS A 6 -14.17 -8.24 -17.69
N GLU A 7 -13.23 -8.87 -18.40
CA GLU A 7 -12.59 -10.16 -18.02
C GLU A 7 -13.59 -11.25 -17.57
N GLY A 8 -14.70 -11.41 -18.28
CA GLY A 8 -15.71 -12.44 -17.98
C GLY A 8 -16.77 -12.03 -16.95
N PHE A 9 -16.67 -10.83 -16.37
CA PHE A 9 -17.70 -10.25 -15.52
C PHE A 9 -18.62 -9.33 -16.33
N ASP A 10 -19.93 -9.54 -16.24
CA ASP A 10 -20.98 -8.64 -16.72
C ASP A 10 -21.83 -8.23 -15.51
N GLU A 11 -21.47 -7.12 -14.89
CA GLU A 11 -22.14 -6.63 -13.68
C GLU A 11 -22.78 -5.26 -13.93
N THR A 12 -23.88 -5.00 -13.21
CA THR A 12 -24.51 -3.67 -13.19
C THR A 12 -24.23 -3.03 -11.85
N TRP A 13 -23.65 -1.83 -11.89
CA TRP A 13 -23.31 -1.04 -10.71
C TRP A 13 -24.14 0.24 -10.66
N ALA A 14 -24.67 0.53 -9.48
CA ALA A 14 -25.28 1.82 -9.17
C ALA A 14 -24.22 2.72 -8.55
N VAL A 15 -24.10 3.94 -9.06
CA VAL A 15 -23.22 4.97 -8.50
C VAL A 15 -24.10 6.06 -7.90
N LEU A 16 -23.93 6.33 -6.61
CA LEU A 16 -24.65 7.34 -5.85
C LEU A 16 -23.69 8.50 -5.53
N ASP A 17 -24.14 9.74 -5.73
CA ASP A 17 -23.41 10.98 -5.43
C ASP A 17 -21.99 11.03 -6.00
N HIS A 18 -21.75 10.41 -7.16
CA HIS A 18 -20.43 10.28 -7.79
C HIS A 18 -19.34 9.62 -6.92
N ARG A 19 -19.73 9.01 -5.80
CA ARG A 19 -18.82 8.54 -4.74
C ARG A 19 -19.07 7.09 -4.36
N TRP A 20 -20.31 6.71 -4.13
CA TRP A 20 -20.63 5.38 -3.61
C TRP A 20 -21.01 4.44 -4.74
N VAL A 21 -20.43 3.24 -4.77
CA VAL A 21 -20.74 2.21 -5.77
C VAL A 21 -21.32 1.00 -5.08
N GLN A 22 -22.47 0.57 -5.56
CA GLN A 22 -23.14 -0.65 -5.08
C GLN A 22 -23.42 -1.59 -6.25
N LYS A 23 -23.21 -2.89 -6.02
CA LYS A 23 -23.58 -3.91 -6.99
C LYS A 23 -25.10 -4.13 -6.99
N VAL A 24 -25.71 -4.13 -8.16
CA VAL A 24 -27.13 -4.45 -8.32
C VAL A 24 -27.28 -5.97 -8.37
N ALA A 25 -27.86 -6.57 -7.33
CA ALA A 25 -27.96 -8.03 -7.20
C ALA A 25 -28.79 -8.70 -8.31
N TYR A 26 -29.79 -7.99 -8.85
CA TYR A 26 -30.70 -8.53 -9.85
C TYR A 26 -31.03 -7.51 -10.96
N PRO A 27 -30.14 -7.34 -11.94
CA PRO A 27 -30.29 -6.32 -12.97
C PRO A 27 -31.53 -6.54 -13.86
N THR A 28 -31.98 -7.79 -14.04
CA THR A 28 -33.10 -8.14 -14.94
C THR A 28 -34.42 -7.44 -14.57
N TRP A 29 -34.70 -7.24 -13.27
CA TRP A 29 -35.90 -6.54 -12.81
C TRP A 29 -35.61 -5.14 -12.26
N ALA A 30 -34.44 -4.93 -11.65
CA ALA A 30 -34.09 -3.63 -11.09
C ALA A 30 -33.84 -2.58 -12.18
N VAL A 31 -33.21 -2.94 -13.29
CA VAL A 31 -32.87 -1.98 -14.35
C VAL A 31 -34.11 -1.45 -15.06
N PRO A 32 -35.08 -2.27 -15.53
CA PRO A 32 -36.30 -1.76 -16.13
C PRO A 32 -37.11 -0.87 -15.18
N LEU A 33 -37.20 -1.26 -13.90
CA LEU A 33 -37.89 -0.49 -12.87
C LEU A 33 -37.25 0.88 -12.68
N LEU A 34 -35.93 0.92 -12.45
CA LEU A 34 -35.21 2.17 -12.23
C LEU A 34 -35.18 3.05 -13.47
N ASN A 35 -35.18 2.46 -14.67
CA ASN A 35 -35.33 3.19 -15.92
C ASN A 35 -36.72 3.86 -16.04
N ALA A 36 -37.79 3.21 -15.57
CA ALA A 36 -39.12 3.83 -15.52
C ALA A 36 -39.17 5.04 -14.57
N TYR A 37 -38.31 5.06 -13.54
CA TYR A 37 -38.09 6.22 -12.67
C TYR A 37 -37.08 7.25 -13.24
N GLY A 38 -36.67 7.11 -14.50
CA GLY A 38 -35.77 8.05 -15.18
C GLY A 38 -34.28 7.83 -14.93
N VAL A 39 -33.88 6.72 -14.28
CA VAL A 39 -32.46 6.40 -14.09
C VAL A 39 -31.89 5.77 -15.35
N ALA A 40 -31.09 6.54 -16.08
CA ALA A 40 -30.42 6.04 -17.29
C ALA A 40 -29.40 4.92 -16.97
N LEU A 41 -29.38 3.89 -17.81
CA LEU A 41 -28.34 2.88 -17.84
C LEU A 41 -27.28 3.27 -18.88
N GLU A 42 -26.11 3.65 -18.41
CA GLU A 42 -24.95 3.92 -19.24
C GLU A 42 -24.14 2.64 -19.45
N GLN A 43 -23.75 2.38 -20.70
CA GLN A 43 -22.94 1.20 -21.05
C GLN A 43 -21.43 1.45 -20.87
N ARG A 44 -21.01 2.71 -20.73
CA ARG A 44 -19.59 3.08 -20.64
C ARG A 44 -19.25 3.53 -19.23
N TRP A 45 -18.23 2.92 -18.65
CA TRP A 45 -17.67 3.38 -17.39
C TRP A 45 -16.91 4.70 -17.60
N PRO A 46 -17.22 5.79 -16.85
CA PRO A 46 -16.55 7.07 -16.98
C PRO A 46 -15.05 6.99 -16.69
N SER A 47 -14.23 7.73 -17.47
CA SER A 47 -12.78 7.78 -17.28
C SER A 47 -12.35 8.53 -16.00
N VAL A 48 -13.22 9.38 -15.46
CA VAL A 48 -13.00 10.11 -14.21
C VAL A 48 -13.02 9.18 -12.99
N TYR A 49 -13.67 8.02 -13.13
CA TYR A 49 -13.78 7.04 -12.06
C TYR A 49 -12.58 6.08 -12.05
N PRO A 50 -12.17 5.59 -10.86
CA PRO A 50 -11.25 4.47 -10.74
C PRO A 50 -11.53 3.34 -11.73
N ALA A 51 -10.47 2.70 -12.20
CA ALA A 51 -10.57 1.57 -13.11
C ALA A 51 -11.53 0.50 -12.56
N PRO A 52 -12.40 -0.08 -13.40
CA PRO A 52 -13.44 -1.01 -12.94
C PRO A 52 -12.86 -2.24 -12.23
N GLU A 53 -11.67 -2.71 -12.62
CA GLU A 53 -10.97 -3.82 -11.93
C GLU A 53 -10.68 -3.50 -10.45
N LYS A 54 -10.22 -2.27 -10.16
CA LYS A 54 -9.92 -1.84 -8.79
C LYS A 54 -11.20 -1.76 -7.95
N VAL A 55 -12.28 -1.26 -8.55
CA VAL A 55 -13.60 -1.22 -7.92
C VAL A 55 -14.06 -2.65 -7.62
N GLN A 56 -13.98 -3.54 -8.60
CA GLN A 56 -14.37 -4.93 -8.44
C GLN A 56 -13.59 -5.65 -7.33
N LEU A 57 -12.27 -5.54 -7.31
CA LEU A 57 -11.43 -6.12 -6.26
C LEU A 57 -11.82 -5.61 -4.87
N SER A 58 -12.20 -4.33 -4.77
CA SER A 58 -12.56 -3.74 -3.50
C SER A 58 -13.88 -4.25 -2.90
N PHE A 59 -14.78 -4.85 -3.69
CA PHE A 59 -15.97 -5.53 -3.14
C PHE A 59 -15.61 -6.74 -2.25
N PHE A 60 -14.45 -7.37 -2.51
CA PHE A 60 -13.97 -8.54 -1.75
C PHE A 60 -13.12 -8.17 -0.53
N GLU A 61 -12.79 -6.88 -0.35
CA GLU A 61 -12.04 -6.43 0.80
C GLU A 61 -12.87 -6.45 2.09
N ARG A 62 -12.21 -6.61 3.24
CA ARG A 62 -12.88 -6.48 4.54
C ARG A 62 -13.41 -5.04 4.71
N PRO A 63 -14.63 -4.86 5.23
CA PRO A 63 -15.19 -3.53 5.48
C PRO A 63 -14.41 -2.80 6.58
N GLY A 64 -14.26 -1.48 6.45
CA GLY A 64 -13.46 -0.68 7.37
C GLY A 64 -13.33 0.79 6.96
N ASN A 65 -12.70 1.59 7.83
CA ASN A 65 -12.53 3.04 7.61
C ASN A 65 -11.42 3.36 6.59
N THR A 66 -10.39 2.52 6.53
CA THR A 66 -9.25 2.64 5.60
C THR A 66 -9.38 1.72 4.39
N SER A 67 -10.40 0.86 4.38
CA SER A 67 -10.77 0.07 3.22
C SER A 67 -11.86 0.77 2.40
N PRO A 68 -11.90 0.56 1.09
CA PRO A 68 -12.96 1.12 0.26
C PRO A 68 -14.31 0.49 0.49
N ASN A 69 -14.33 -0.76 0.96
CA ASN A 69 -15.57 -1.46 1.25
C ASN A 69 -16.22 -0.96 2.55
N GLY A 70 -17.54 -0.80 2.51
CA GLY A 70 -18.40 -0.49 3.64
C GLY A 70 -18.59 1.00 3.86
N CYS A 71 -19.73 1.37 4.43
CA CYS A 71 -19.98 2.71 4.95
C CYS A 71 -19.87 2.67 6.48
N PRO A 72 -19.02 3.51 7.12
CA PRO A 72 -18.89 3.52 8.59
C PRO A 72 -20.20 3.84 9.31
N ASP A 73 -21.12 4.52 8.63
CA ASP A 73 -22.38 5.02 9.17
C ASP A 73 -23.51 3.99 9.06
N LEU A 74 -23.35 2.93 8.28
CA LEU A 74 -24.38 1.92 8.01
C LEU A 74 -23.82 0.53 8.32
N ILE A 75 -23.85 0.18 9.62
CA ILE A 75 -23.44 -1.13 10.11
C ILE A 75 -24.42 -2.21 9.57
N GLY A 76 -23.88 -3.25 8.93
CA GLY A 76 -24.65 -4.43 8.50
C GLY A 76 -25.39 -4.32 7.17
N LYS A 77 -25.18 -3.25 6.38
CA LYS A 77 -25.73 -3.15 5.02
C LYS A 77 -24.78 -3.73 3.96
N ASP A 78 -25.35 -3.99 2.79
CA ASP A 78 -24.68 -4.49 1.59
C ASP A 78 -23.35 -3.76 1.29
N PRO A 79 -22.37 -4.49 0.72
CA PRO A 79 -21.05 -3.92 0.43
C PRO A 79 -21.19 -2.74 -0.54
N THR A 80 -20.90 -1.55 -0.01
CA THR A 80 -20.87 -0.30 -0.77
C THR A 80 -19.43 0.19 -0.81
N ILE A 81 -18.91 0.45 -2.00
CA ILE A 81 -17.56 0.94 -2.22
C ILE A 81 -17.55 2.46 -2.21
N ASP A 82 -16.56 3.06 -1.56
CA ASP A 82 -16.29 4.49 -1.62
C ASP A 82 -15.17 4.79 -2.63
N MET A 83 -15.51 5.47 -3.71
CA MET A 83 -14.59 5.81 -4.80
C MET A 83 -13.52 6.80 -4.39
N ASP A 84 -13.82 7.69 -3.45
CA ASP A 84 -12.84 8.68 -2.98
C ASP A 84 -11.77 8.01 -2.15
N THR A 85 -12.13 7.00 -1.34
CA THR A 85 -11.11 6.19 -0.65
C THR A 85 -10.26 5.37 -1.63
N LEU A 86 -10.82 4.88 -2.74
CA LEU A 86 -10.04 4.21 -3.79
C LEU A 86 -9.03 5.16 -4.45
N LYS A 87 -9.44 6.40 -4.74
CA LYS A 87 -8.57 7.46 -5.27
C LYS A 87 -7.46 7.79 -4.26
N ALA A 88 -7.83 8.09 -3.01
CA ALA A 88 -6.90 8.41 -1.93
C ALA A 88 -5.89 7.28 -1.68
N ARG A 89 -6.32 6.01 -1.76
CA ARG A 89 -5.40 4.87 -1.65
C ARG A 89 -4.45 4.79 -2.84
N THR A 90 -4.93 5.02 -4.06
CA THR A 90 -4.07 5.00 -5.26
C THR A 90 -3.03 6.12 -5.20
N GLU A 91 -3.43 7.31 -4.76
CA GLU A 91 -2.53 8.46 -4.56
C GLU A 91 -1.50 8.18 -3.46
N TYR A 92 -1.95 7.69 -2.29
CA TYR A 92 -1.06 7.29 -1.20
C TYR A 92 -0.03 6.23 -1.62
N GLN A 93 -0.41 5.33 -2.51
CA GLN A 93 0.49 4.31 -3.07
C GLN A 93 1.54 4.87 -4.04
N GLN A 94 1.26 6.01 -4.67
CA GLN A 94 2.16 6.69 -5.61
C GLN A 94 3.15 7.62 -4.91
N GLU A 95 2.87 8.04 -3.68
CA GLU A 95 3.79 8.85 -2.89
C GLU A 95 5.15 8.18 -2.69
N GLU A 96 6.19 9.00 -2.69
CA GLU A 96 7.55 8.57 -2.39
C GLU A 96 7.74 8.47 -0.88
N MET A 97 8.41 7.41 -0.45
CA MET A 97 8.85 7.25 0.92
C MET A 97 10.27 6.68 1.00
N PRO A 98 11.05 7.10 2.00
CA PRO A 98 12.34 6.47 2.27
C PRO A 98 12.09 5.05 2.82
N CYS A 99 12.79 4.08 2.25
CA CYS A 99 12.68 2.67 2.61
C CYS A 99 14.06 2.01 2.66
N THR A 100 14.17 0.94 3.44
CA THR A 100 15.36 0.11 3.48
C THR A 100 15.44 -0.74 2.20
N ALA A 101 16.63 -1.20 1.84
CA ALA A 101 16.81 -2.05 0.67
C ALA A 101 16.12 -3.42 0.82
N PHE A 102 15.89 -3.85 2.06
CA PHE A 102 15.19 -5.10 2.36
C PHE A 102 13.67 -4.97 2.26
N ASP A 103 13.11 -3.79 2.57
CA ASP A 103 11.66 -3.56 2.51
C ASP A 103 11.11 -3.47 1.08
N MET A 104 11.99 -3.37 0.07
CA MET A 104 11.59 -3.28 -1.32
C MET A 104 11.04 -4.61 -1.85
N LYS A 105 9.96 -4.52 -2.62
CA LYS A 105 9.31 -5.67 -3.25
C LYS A 105 10.22 -6.21 -4.37
N TYR A 106 10.38 -7.52 -4.40
CA TYR A 106 11.15 -8.24 -5.43
C TYR A 106 12.65 -7.91 -5.52
N THR A 107 13.21 -7.21 -4.54
CA THR A 107 14.66 -6.98 -4.49
C THR A 107 15.36 -8.09 -3.71
N LYS A 108 16.18 -8.87 -4.41
CA LYS A 108 17.09 -9.81 -3.76
C LYS A 108 18.45 -9.14 -3.63
N ILE A 109 18.88 -8.89 -2.39
CA ILE A 109 20.25 -8.46 -2.12
C ILE A 109 21.18 -9.60 -2.51
N ASN A 110 22.23 -9.30 -3.29
CA ASN A 110 23.21 -10.30 -3.68
C ASN A 110 23.90 -10.85 -2.41
N PRO A 111 23.83 -12.18 -2.14
CA PRO A 111 24.41 -12.76 -0.95
C PRO A 111 25.93 -12.57 -0.88
N LEU A 112 26.60 -12.32 -2.01
CA LEU A 112 28.04 -12.05 -2.06
C LEU A 112 28.42 -10.78 -1.28
N ILE A 113 27.60 -9.72 -1.34
CA ILE A 113 27.85 -8.46 -0.61
C ILE A 113 27.78 -8.71 0.90
N LEU A 114 26.78 -9.49 1.34
CA LEU A 114 26.62 -9.85 2.74
C LEU A 114 27.77 -10.74 3.23
N LYS A 115 28.23 -11.69 2.40
CA LYS A 115 29.37 -12.57 2.71
C LYS A 115 30.69 -11.79 2.81
N LEU A 116 30.93 -10.85 1.90
CA LEU A 116 32.12 -9.99 1.95
C LEU A 116 32.14 -9.12 3.22
N GLY A 117 31.01 -8.50 3.55
CA GLY A 117 30.87 -7.72 4.80
C GLY A 117 31.05 -8.59 6.05
N GLY A 118 30.48 -9.78 6.09
CA GLY A 118 30.68 -10.72 7.21
C GLY A 118 32.13 -11.18 7.34
N MET A 119 32.81 -11.44 6.23
CA MET A 119 34.21 -11.83 6.23
C MET A 119 35.12 -10.71 6.77
N GLY A 120 34.90 -9.46 6.37
CA GLY A 120 35.68 -8.33 6.89
C GLY A 120 35.48 -8.11 8.39
N VAL A 121 34.28 -8.37 8.92
CA VAL A 121 34.00 -8.35 10.37
C VAL A 121 34.80 -9.43 11.09
N VAL A 122 34.79 -10.67 10.58
CA VAL A 122 35.56 -11.78 11.18
C VAL A 122 37.06 -11.48 11.16
N VAL A 123 37.60 -10.99 10.05
CA VAL A 123 39.01 -10.61 9.94
C VAL A 123 39.36 -9.48 10.91
N GLY A 124 38.47 -8.49 11.08
CA GLY A 124 38.63 -7.41 12.06
C GLY A 124 38.68 -7.91 13.51
N ILE A 125 37.79 -8.83 13.89
CA ILE A 125 37.77 -9.40 15.26
C ILE A 125 39.03 -10.24 15.52
N VAL A 126 39.40 -11.12 14.57
CA VAL A 126 40.57 -11.99 14.73
C VAL A 126 41.86 -11.18 14.80
N SER A 127 41.99 -10.15 13.96
CA SER A 127 43.17 -9.26 13.98
C SER A 127 43.28 -8.51 15.31
N LEU A 128 42.17 -8.06 15.91
CA LEU A 128 42.20 -7.43 17.24
C LEU A 128 42.57 -8.41 18.36
N GLY A 129 42.13 -9.66 18.29
CA GLY A 129 42.38 -10.68 19.32
C GLY A 129 43.81 -11.26 19.32
N VAL A 130 44.47 -11.32 18.17
CA VAL A 130 45.82 -11.89 18.02
C VAL A 130 46.93 -10.84 18.17
N SER A 131 46.60 -9.54 18.12
CA SER A 131 47.59 -8.47 18.08
C SER A 131 48.27 -8.16 19.43
N PRO A 132 49.62 -8.17 19.49
CA PRO A 132 50.38 -7.73 20.67
C PRO A 132 50.12 -6.25 21.02
N ASP A 133 50.20 -5.90 22.30
CA ASP A 133 49.96 -4.52 22.79
C ASP A 133 50.96 -3.46 22.27
N SER A 134 52.09 -3.89 21.70
CA SER A 134 53.09 -3.00 21.13
C SER A 134 52.69 -2.40 19.77
N TRP A 135 51.67 -2.94 19.09
CA TRP A 135 51.30 -2.54 17.72
C TRP A 135 50.01 -1.71 17.69
N VAL A 136 50.09 -0.49 18.23
CA VAL A 136 48.93 0.41 18.37
C VAL A 136 48.35 0.81 17.00
N GLU A 137 49.18 1.14 16.02
CA GLU A 137 48.73 1.55 14.67
C GLU A 137 47.95 0.43 13.96
N TYR A 138 48.39 -0.82 14.12
CA TYR A 138 47.71 -1.97 13.54
C TYR A 138 46.35 -2.22 14.21
N LYS A 139 46.25 -2.06 15.54
CA LYS A 139 44.97 -2.17 16.26
C LYS A 139 43.97 -1.11 15.81
N VAL A 140 44.44 0.13 15.57
CA VAL A 140 43.59 1.21 15.06
C VAL A 140 43.09 0.87 13.65
N ALA A 141 43.97 0.41 12.75
CA ALA A 141 43.57 0.01 11.39
C ALA A 141 42.58 -1.17 11.40
N ALA A 142 42.82 -2.18 12.24
CA ALA A 142 41.91 -3.31 12.41
C ALA A 142 40.54 -2.89 12.94
N GLY A 143 40.49 -1.94 13.88
CA GLY A 143 39.25 -1.35 14.39
C GLY A 143 38.47 -0.58 13.32
N MET A 144 39.15 0.20 12.47
CA MET A 144 38.51 0.90 11.34
C MET A 144 37.92 -0.08 10.33
N LEU A 145 38.67 -1.14 9.97
CA LEU A 145 38.19 -2.18 9.06
C LEU A 145 36.95 -2.89 9.63
N PHE A 146 36.98 -3.24 10.92
CA PHE A 146 35.84 -3.83 11.60
C PHE A 146 34.61 -2.91 11.54
N GLY A 147 34.78 -1.63 11.85
CA GLY A 147 33.70 -0.64 11.82
C GLY A 147 33.10 -0.46 10.42
N CYS A 148 33.92 -0.26 9.40
CA CYS A 148 33.47 -0.12 8.01
C CYS A 148 32.77 -1.39 7.50
N SER A 149 33.30 -2.56 7.83
CA SER A 149 32.73 -3.85 7.41
C SER A 149 31.39 -4.13 8.09
N MET A 150 31.27 -3.81 9.37
CA MET A 150 30.02 -3.94 10.13
C MET A 150 28.96 -2.97 9.60
N MET A 151 29.35 -1.72 9.28
CA MET A 151 28.45 -0.74 8.67
C MET A 151 27.95 -1.20 7.30
N ALA A 152 28.84 -1.70 6.43
CA ALA A 152 28.45 -2.23 5.13
C ALA A 152 27.49 -3.43 5.22
N MET A 153 27.64 -4.26 6.26
CA MET A 153 26.76 -5.41 6.50
C MET A 153 25.37 -5.01 7.00
N ILE A 154 25.27 -4.01 7.89
CA ILE A 154 24.01 -3.64 8.58
C ILE A 154 23.21 -2.56 7.81
N MET A 155 23.88 -1.73 7.00
CA MET A 155 23.26 -0.62 6.27
C MET A 155 22.01 -1.01 5.45
N PRO A 156 22.00 -2.14 4.70
CA PRO A 156 20.83 -2.51 3.89
C PRO A 156 19.55 -2.78 4.70
N PHE A 157 19.68 -3.08 6.00
CA PHE A 157 18.58 -3.50 6.88
C PHE A 157 18.04 -2.38 7.77
N THR A 158 18.87 -1.38 8.08
CA THR A 158 18.55 -0.40 9.15
C THR A 158 18.38 1.01 8.64
N VAL A 159 19.16 1.43 7.63
CA VAL A 159 19.17 2.81 7.17
C VAL A 159 18.28 2.92 5.93
N PRO A 160 17.24 3.76 5.95
CA PRO A 160 16.40 3.98 4.78
C PRO A 160 17.09 4.98 3.84
N PHE A 161 17.98 4.49 2.97
CA PHE A 161 18.72 5.32 2.02
C PHE A 161 18.10 5.33 0.61
N ILE A 162 17.12 4.47 0.32
CA ILE A 162 16.47 4.39 -1.00
C ILE A 162 15.10 5.05 -0.92
N THR A 163 14.84 6.00 -1.81
CA THR A 163 13.51 6.59 -2.00
C THR A 163 12.76 5.82 -3.07
N THR A 164 11.60 5.24 -2.72
CA THR A 164 10.74 4.55 -3.70
C THR A 164 9.27 4.86 -3.47
N GLN A 165 8.44 4.53 -4.47
CA GLN A 165 7.00 4.65 -4.34
C GLN A 165 6.46 3.59 -3.37
N ARG A 166 5.50 3.96 -2.51
CA ARG A 166 4.94 3.05 -1.49
C ARG A 166 4.42 1.73 -2.05
N ARG A 167 3.90 1.73 -3.28
CA ARG A 167 3.42 0.51 -3.97
C ARG A 167 4.50 -0.57 -4.16
N ASN A 168 5.77 -0.17 -4.18
CA ASN A 168 6.92 -1.05 -4.42
C ASN A 168 7.51 -1.59 -3.11
N VAL A 169 6.88 -1.37 -1.97
CA VAL A 169 7.31 -1.92 -0.69
C VAL A 169 6.58 -3.23 -0.43
N GLU A 170 7.32 -4.23 0.07
CA GLU A 170 6.83 -5.59 0.29
C GLU A 170 5.66 -5.59 1.28
N ARG A 171 5.82 -4.89 2.39
CA ARG A 171 4.74 -4.65 3.34
C ARG A 171 3.91 -3.46 2.88
N GLN A 172 2.83 -3.74 2.16
CA GLN A 172 1.87 -2.71 1.76
C GLN A 172 1.32 -1.99 2.99
N LEU A 173 1.64 -0.70 3.10
CA LEU A 173 1.13 0.13 4.17
C LEU A 173 -0.34 0.46 3.88
N PRO A 174 -1.26 0.21 4.82
CA PRO A 174 -2.63 0.64 4.67
C PRO A 174 -2.70 2.17 4.58
N LEU A 175 -3.77 2.68 3.99
CA LEU A 175 -4.04 4.12 3.96
C LEU A 175 -4.04 4.66 5.40
N ALA A 176 -3.28 5.73 5.64
CA ALA A 176 -3.25 6.39 6.93
C ALA A 176 -4.67 6.84 7.33
N LEU A 177 -5.06 6.59 8.58
CA LEU A 177 -6.42 6.84 9.06
C LEU A 177 -6.86 8.30 8.83
N GLU A 178 -5.96 9.25 9.10
CA GLU A 178 -6.17 10.69 8.95
C GLU A 178 -6.45 11.11 7.51
N ARG A 179 -5.95 10.36 6.53
CA ARG A 179 -6.14 10.61 5.11
C ARG A 179 -7.34 9.87 4.53
N ALA A 180 -8.02 9.04 5.32
CA ALA A 180 -9.21 8.34 4.85
C ALA A 180 -10.43 9.28 4.81
N PRO A 181 -11.03 9.53 3.63
CA PRO A 181 -12.21 10.42 3.51
C PRO A 181 -13.38 10.02 4.40
N LYS A 182 -13.58 8.71 4.60
CA LYS A 182 -14.58 8.13 5.51
C LYS A 182 -14.35 8.56 6.96
N TYR A 183 -13.10 8.58 7.39
CA TYR A 183 -12.75 8.94 8.76
C TYR A 183 -12.94 10.45 9.01
N GLN A 184 -12.50 11.29 8.06
CA GLN A 184 -12.69 12.73 8.12
C GLN A 184 -14.17 13.13 8.15
N ALA A 185 -15.00 12.51 7.30
CA ALA A 185 -16.44 12.75 7.27
C ALA A 185 -17.12 12.44 8.62
N ARG A 186 -16.65 11.42 9.33
CA ARG A 186 -17.17 11.05 10.66
C ARG A 186 -16.76 12.04 11.74
N LEU A 187 -15.51 12.52 11.70
CA LEU A 187 -15.05 13.55 12.63
C LEU A 187 -15.87 14.83 12.48
N GLY A 188 -16.09 15.29 11.24
CA GLY A 188 -16.90 16.48 10.98
C GLY A 188 -18.31 16.40 11.57
N LYS A 189 -18.96 15.24 11.49
CA LYS A 189 -20.30 15.02 12.11
C LYS A 189 -20.29 15.08 13.63
N ARG A 190 -19.20 14.68 14.30
CA ARG A 190 -19.09 14.71 15.77
C ARG A 190 -18.87 16.11 16.34
N PHE A 191 -18.31 17.03 15.57
CA PHE A 191 -18.09 18.41 16.01
C PHE A 191 -19.29 19.34 15.75
N LEU A 192 -20.31 18.87 15.02
CA LEU A 192 -21.52 19.61 14.66
C LEU A 192 -22.76 19.18 15.46
N GLY A 193 -22.60 18.27 16.42
CA GLY A 193 -23.64 17.87 17.39
C GLY A 193 -23.19 18.22 18.79
#